data_AF-A0A955BY72-F1
#
_entry.id   AF-A0A955BY72-F1
#
_cell.length_a   1.000
_cell.length_b   1.000
_cell.length_c   1.000
_cell.angle_alpha   90.00
_cell.angle_beta   90.00
_cell.angle_gamma   90.00
#
_symmetry.space_group_name_H-M   'P 1'
#
loop_
_entity.id
_entity.type
_entity.pdbx_description
1 polymer ?
#
loop_
_entity_poly.entity_id
_entity_poly.type
_entity_poly.pdbx_seq_one_letter_code
_entity_poly.pdbx_strand_id
1 'polypeptide(L)'
;MMMAELGIAAVAFVALIGFFGFFLVIMTLMVKLVWRAMRGMFSLVDPHSTRDERAIGCPHVGCGHRNVKGARFCARCGRAIRATSGNTDVYG
;
A
#
# COMPACT_ATOMS: atom_id res chain seq x y z
N MET A 1 -19.60 26.30 -55.19
CA MET A 1 -20.18 26.24 -53.83
C MET A 1 -19.89 24.90 -53.16
N MET A 2 -20.14 23.74 -53.80
CA MET A 2 -19.87 22.41 -53.22
C MET A 2 -18.40 22.14 -52.79
N MET A 3 -17.40 22.63 -53.53
CA MET A 3 -15.97 22.40 -53.19
C MET A 3 -15.51 23.16 -51.94
N ALA A 4 -16.13 24.32 -51.63
CA ALA A 4 -15.78 25.11 -50.46
C ALA A 4 -16.32 24.47 -49.17
N GLU A 5 -17.53 23.92 -49.21
CA GLU A 5 -18.12 23.21 -48.07
C GLU A 5 -17.37 21.92 -47.74
N LEU A 6 -16.92 21.18 -48.77
CA LEU A 6 -16.05 20.02 -48.60
C LEU A 6 -14.72 20.38 -47.91
N GLY A 7 -14.12 21.51 -48.29
CA GLY A 7 -12.89 22.00 -47.66
C GLY A 7 -13.08 22.37 -46.19
N ILE A 8 -14.16 23.09 -45.87
CA ILE A 8 -14.47 23.49 -44.50
C ILE A 8 -14.77 22.27 -43.63
N ALA A 9 -15.56 21.32 -44.14
CA ALA A 9 -15.88 20.08 -43.43
C ALA A 9 -14.62 19.24 -43.14
N ALA A 10 -13.70 19.14 -44.10
CA ALA A 10 -12.44 18.41 -43.92
C ALA A 10 -11.56 19.06 -42.83
N VAL A 11 -11.42 20.39 -42.84
CA VAL A 11 -10.63 21.11 -41.83
C VAL A 11 -11.26 20.97 -40.44
N ALA A 12 -12.59 21.10 -40.34
CA ALA A 12 -13.31 20.91 -39.09
C ALA A 12 -13.12 19.48 -38.54
N PHE A 13 -13.15 18.47 -39.41
CA PHE A 13 -12.97 17.08 -39.00
C PHE A 13 -11.56 16.81 -38.47
N VAL A 14 -10.53 17.31 -39.15
CA VAL A 14 -9.14 17.19 -38.69
C VAL A 14 -8.93 17.92 -37.35
N ALA A 15 -9.52 19.12 -37.20
CA ALA A 15 -9.48 19.88 -35.95
C ALA A 15 -10.16 19.12 -34.80
N LEU A 16 -11.32 18.48 -35.05
CA LEU A 16 -12.03 17.68 -34.05
C LEU A 16 -11.24 16.45 -33.62
N ILE A 17 -10.63 15.73 -34.57
CA ILE A 17 -9.76 14.58 -34.23
C ILE A 17 -8.58 15.05 -33.39
N GLY A 18 -7.93 16.15 -33.77
CA GLY A 18 -6.83 16.72 -33.00
C GLY A 18 -7.25 17.12 -31.59
N PHE A 19 -8.39 17.81 -31.45
CA PHE A 19 -8.93 18.21 -30.16
C PHE A 19 -9.28 17.00 -29.29
N PHE A 20 -9.96 15.99 -29.84
CA PHE A 20 -10.33 14.80 -29.10
C PHE A 20 -9.11 14.00 -28.65
N GLY A 21 -8.11 13.84 -29.54
CA GLY A 21 -6.84 13.20 -29.20
C GLY A 21 -6.11 13.94 -28.08
N PHE A 22 -5.98 15.26 -28.19
CA PHE A 22 -5.37 16.10 -27.16
C PHE A 22 -6.12 16.02 -25.83
N PHE A 23 -7.45 16.05 -25.87
CA PHE A 23 -8.30 15.92 -24.69
C PHE A 23 -8.13 14.57 -23.99
N LEU A 24 -8.06 13.46 -24.73
CA LEU A 24 -7.82 12.12 -24.16
C LEU A 24 -6.42 12.02 -23.51
N VAL A 25 -5.40 12.66 -24.08
CA VAL A 25 -4.06 12.74 -23.46
C VAL A 25 -4.13 13.50 -22.15
N ILE A 26 -4.78 14.66 -22.10
CA ILE A 26 -4.96 15.41 -20.85
C ILE A 26 -5.73 14.60 -19.82
N MET A 27 -6.84 13.96 -20.21
CA MET A 27 -7.65 13.14 -19.31
C MET A 27 -6.85 11.98 -18.73
N THR A 28 -6.04 11.28 -19.53
CA THR A 28 -5.17 10.22 -19.02
C THR A 28 -4.06 10.74 -18.12
N LEU A 29 -3.52 11.93 -18.38
CA LEU A 29 -2.57 12.59 -17.46
C LEU A 29 -3.22 12.99 -16.14
N MET A 30 -4.43 13.55 -16.17
CA MET A 30 -5.20 13.90 -14.96
C MET A 30 -5.52 12.67 -14.13
N VAL A 31 -6.02 11.59 -14.75
CA VAL A 31 -6.28 10.32 -14.06
C VAL A 31 -4.99 9.76 -13.45
N LYS A 32 -3.87 9.80 -14.16
CA LYS A 32 -2.57 9.37 -13.62
C LYS A 32 -2.10 10.25 -12.46
N LEU A 33 -2.31 11.55 -12.51
CA LEU A 33 -1.92 12.49 -11.45
C LEU A 33 -2.74 12.26 -10.19
N VAL A 34 -4.06 12.09 -10.34
CA VAL A 34 -4.97 11.75 -9.23
C VAL A 34 -4.63 10.38 -8.66
N TRP A 35 -4.36 9.38 -9.50
CA TRP A 35 -3.96 8.05 -9.03
C TRP A 35 -2.61 8.07 -8.32
N ARG A 36 -1.66 8.90 -8.78
CA ARG A 36 -0.38 9.12 -8.11
C ARG A 36 -0.56 9.81 -6.75
N ALA A 37 -1.44 10.81 -6.67
CA ALA A 37 -1.77 11.47 -5.41
C ALA A 37 -2.47 10.53 -4.41
N MET A 38 -3.44 9.74 -4.88
CA MET A 38 -4.13 8.74 -4.06
C MET A 38 -3.19 7.63 -3.59
N ARG A 39 -2.29 7.14 -4.47
CA ARG A 39 -1.26 6.16 -4.09
C ARG A 39 -0.26 6.74 -3.08
N GLY A 40 0.04 8.03 -3.15
CA GLY A 40 0.85 8.74 -2.16
C GLY A 40 0.18 8.80 -0.78
N MET A 41 -1.13 9.02 -0.72
CA MET A 41 -1.90 9.05 0.54
C MET A 41 -2.05 7.65 1.17
N PHE A 42 -2.16 6.59 0.36
CA PHE A 42 -2.29 5.21 0.84
C PHE A 42 -0.96 4.58 1.30
N SER A 43 0.16 5.29 1.18
CA SER A 43 1.48 4.79 1.57
C SER A 43 1.75 4.79 3.09
N LEU A 44 0.79 5.26 3.90
CA LEU A 44 0.80 5.12 5.37
C LEU A 44 -0.12 4.01 5.89
N VAL A 45 -0.86 3.33 5.00
CA VAL A 45 -1.73 2.22 5.37
C VAL A 45 -1.09 0.95 4.82
N ASP A 46 -0.15 0.41 5.58
CA ASP A 46 0.25 -1.00 5.45
C ASP A 46 -0.85 -1.87 6.10
N PRO A 47 -1.72 -2.55 5.33
CA PRO A 47 -2.77 -3.42 5.89
C PRO A 47 -2.21 -4.68 6.57
N HIS A 48 -0.88 -4.86 6.62
CA HIS A 48 -0.20 -6.03 7.19
C HIS A 48 0.44 -5.82 8.57
N SER A 49 0.42 -4.62 9.16
CA SER A 49 1.21 -4.34 10.38
C SER A 49 0.60 -4.82 11.71
N THR A 50 -0.65 -5.29 11.77
CA THR A 50 -1.30 -5.57 13.06
C THR A 50 -1.14 -7.01 13.59
N ARG A 51 -0.75 -7.96 12.74
CA ARG A 51 -0.60 -9.38 13.14
C ARG A 51 0.81 -9.74 13.63
N ASP A 52 1.86 -9.13 13.10
CA ASP A 52 3.24 -9.45 13.49
C ASP A 52 3.74 -8.66 14.71
N GLU A 53 3.18 -7.48 15.00
CA GLU A 53 3.56 -6.64 16.17
C GLU A 53 3.23 -7.28 17.53
N ARG A 54 2.39 -8.32 17.52
CA ARG A 54 2.01 -9.10 18.71
C ARG A 54 2.67 -10.47 18.74
N ALA A 55 3.76 -10.69 18.02
CA ALA A 55 4.51 -11.94 18.09
C ALA A 55 5.81 -11.75 18.88
N ILE A 56 6.07 -12.61 19.87
CA ILE A 56 7.36 -12.72 20.56
C ILE A 56 8.04 -14.04 20.17
N GLY A 57 9.29 -13.93 19.71
CA GLY A 57 10.11 -15.10 19.39
C GLY A 57 10.49 -15.87 20.65
N CYS A 58 10.46 -17.20 20.58
CA CYS A 58 11.00 -18.04 21.65
C CYS A 58 12.53 -17.83 21.75
N PRO A 59 13.08 -17.49 22.93
CA PRO A 59 14.51 -17.23 23.11
C PRO A 59 15.38 -18.50 23.08
N HIS A 60 14.76 -19.69 23.04
CA HIS A 60 15.48 -20.94 23.05
C HIS A 60 16.13 -21.21 21.69
N VAL A 61 17.45 -21.38 21.70
CA VAL A 61 18.27 -21.75 20.54
C VAL A 61 17.74 -23.06 19.94
N GLY A 62 17.39 -23.05 18.65
CA GLY A 62 16.82 -24.20 17.94
C GLY A 62 15.28 -24.27 17.92
N CYS A 63 14.55 -23.43 18.66
CA CYS A 63 13.08 -23.35 18.54
C CYS A 63 12.63 -22.21 17.63
N GLY A 64 12.95 -20.97 18.00
CA GLY A 64 12.61 -19.76 17.21
C GLY A 64 11.11 -19.51 16.95
N HIS A 65 10.21 -20.29 17.55
CA HIS A 65 8.78 -20.19 17.27
C HIS A 65 8.22 -18.82 17.70
N ARG A 66 7.39 -18.22 16.87
CA ARG A 66 6.68 -16.97 17.15
C ARG A 66 5.44 -17.27 18.00
N ASN A 67 5.42 -16.76 19.22
CA ASN A 67 4.31 -16.90 20.17
C ASN A 67 3.56 -15.58 20.28
N VAL A 68 2.33 -15.61 20.79
CA VAL A 68 1.56 -14.39 21.05
C VAL A 68 2.25 -13.55 22.14
N LYS A 69 2.22 -12.22 22.00
CA LYS A 69 2.74 -11.26 22.96
C LYS A 69 2.02 -11.45 24.30
N GLY A 70 2.78 -11.69 25.36
CA GLY A 70 2.27 -12.06 26.69
C GLY A 70 2.20 -13.58 26.96
N ALA A 71 2.53 -14.43 25.98
CA ALA A 71 2.70 -15.85 26.23
C ALA A 71 3.83 -16.10 27.24
N ARG A 72 3.51 -16.77 28.36
CA ARG A 72 4.50 -17.14 29.39
C ARG A 72 5.34 -18.34 28.97
N PHE A 73 4.79 -19.21 28.13
CA PHE A 73 5.43 -20.44 27.64
C PHE A 73 5.31 -20.53 26.12
N CYS A 74 6.30 -21.15 25.49
CA CYS A 74 6.30 -21.38 24.06
C CYS A 74 5.35 -22.51 23.67
N ALA A 75 4.45 -22.24 22.72
CA ALA A 75 3.49 -23.23 22.22
C ALA A 75 4.15 -24.42 21.49
N ARG A 76 5.39 -24.26 21.02
CA ARG A 76 6.13 -25.31 20.32
C ARG A 76 7.00 -26.15 21.25
N CYS A 77 7.84 -25.52 22.07
CA CYS A 77 8.83 -26.24 22.89
C CYS A 77 8.48 -26.28 24.38
N GLY A 78 7.38 -25.66 24.81
CA GLY A 78 6.90 -25.63 26.20
C GLY A 78 7.73 -24.78 27.16
N ARG A 79 8.89 -24.25 26.74
CA ARG A 79 9.79 -23.48 27.62
C ARG A 79 9.27 -22.08 27.88
N ALA A 80 9.63 -21.54 29.05
CA ALA A 80 9.27 -20.18 29.43
C ALA A 80 9.87 -19.14 28.48
N ILE A 81 9.05 -18.18 28.08
CA ILE A 81 9.45 -16.99 27.32
C ILE A 81 9.63 -15.91 28.37
N ARG A 82 10.86 -15.72 28.87
CA ARG A 82 11.14 -14.72 29.91
C ARG A 82 10.84 -13.33 29.37
N ALA A 83 9.67 -12.79 29.69
CA ALA A 83 9.32 -11.41 29.42
C ALA A 83 10.00 -10.53 30.48
N THR A 84 11.28 -10.24 30.32
CA THR A 84 11.91 -9.13 31.07
C THR A 84 11.50 -7.82 30.42
N SER A 85 10.31 -7.34 30.79
CA SER A 85 9.99 -5.92 30.76
C SER A 85 9.44 -5.52 32.14
N GLY A 86 10.35 -5.21 33.06
CA GLY A 86 10.09 -4.38 34.24
C GLY A 86 9.38 -5.04 35.42
N ASN A 87 10.01 -5.99 36.11
CA ASN A 87 9.72 -6.21 37.52
C ASN A 87 11.06 -6.38 38.23
N THR A 88 11.50 -5.32 38.89
CA THR A 88 12.56 -5.40 39.90
C THR A 88 12.07 -6.29 41.01
N ASP A 89 12.78 -7.39 41.20
CA ASP A 89 12.67 -8.26 42.35
C ASP A 89 13.09 -7.44 43.59
N VAL A 90 12.12 -6.85 44.29
CA VAL A 90 12.28 -6.24 45.62
C VAL A 90 11.30 -6.91 46.57
N TYR A 91 11.45 -8.22 46.76
CA TYR A 91 11.09 -8.94 47.97
C TYR A 91 11.89 -10.25 47.96
N GLY A 92 13.05 -10.19 48.62
CA GLY A 92 13.96 -11.27 48.90
C GLY A 92 15.00 -10.78 49.89
#